data_AF-A0A829LVC6-F1
#
_entry.id   AF-A0A829LVC6-F1
#
_cell.length_a   1.000
_cell.length_b   1.000
_cell.length_c   1.000
_cell.angle_alpha   90.00
_cell.angle_beta   90.00
_cell.angle_gamma   90.00
#
_symmetry.space_group_name_H-M   'P 1'
#
loop_
_entity.id
_entity.type
_entity.pdbx_description
1 polymer ?
#
loop_
_entity_poly.entity_id
_entity_poly.type
_entity_poly.pdbx_seq_one_letter_code
_entity_poly.pdbx_strand_id
1 'polypeptide(L)'
;MATLVGEPATPQGKYVVLDTTVGSTRSVIVPQLSGHQGDSGRIVYLAIKDGDTPHNMDGQKLVLKAKDASGTPKVSDTMTAIDSSAGGLVQFTVPAQFYQADGPYSTAYFELRSTTTDTVISTINISFEVLESATIMTTGQSEVYNNEMSNTMESVNASINNQLQTLQDQVSNAAALVKTAQASLDAVSAAAKANSFATLTGDNKFTGNNDLGGNTTIENLSSPTIDSLKNTLTNNINAVSESVSSQLSGKLVVSENWTRNYTLGGAFSAPQGGANQFALSRYKIMDGLSIITGRGDLVVNSDNEYFEGTITLPWIVDNADTAFAQMYWDSKGDYSYTLPHLGVWDKTIGISMKGKRNNQTCRLSLVIFTMDR
;
A
#
# COMPACT_ATOMS: atom_id res chain seq x y z
N MET A 1 24.31 -54.09 -67.92
CA MET A 1 23.21 -54.14 -66.94
C MET A 1 23.78 -54.59 -65.61
N ALA A 2 23.81 -53.70 -64.62
CA ALA A 2 24.13 -54.09 -63.26
C ALA A 2 22.89 -54.73 -62.62
N THR A 3 23.07 -55.74 -61.78
CA THR A 3 21.95 -56.36 -61.05
C THR A 3 21.51 -55.41 -59.94
N LEU A 4 20.34 -54.77 -60.08
CA LEU A 4 19.74 -53.99 -59.01
C LEU A 4 19.53 -54.87 -57.77
N VAL A 5 19.89 -54.36 -56.59
CA VAL A 5 19.78 -55.07 -55.32
C VAL A 5 18.46 -54.72 -54.66
N GLY A 6 17.61 -55.72 -54.40
CA GLY A 6 16.30 -55.55 -53.77
C GLY A 6 15.25 -56.52 -54.31
N GLU A 7 14.09 -56.55 -53.66
CA GLU A 7 12.91 -57.25 -54.20
C GLU A 7 12.21 -56.35 -55.22
N PRO A 8 11.69 -56.88 -56.34
CA PRO A 8 10.91 -56.08 -57.28
C PRO A 8 9.64 -55.56 -56.58
N ALA A 9 9.37 -54.26 -56.68
CA ALA A 9 8.12 -53.73 -56.18
C ALA A 9 6.93 -54.41 -56.86
N THR A 10 5.94 -54.85 -56.09
CA THR A 10 4.69 -55.37 -56.64
C THR A 10 3.80 -54.19 -57.00
N PRO A 11 3.45 -53.96 -58.28
CA PRO A 11 2.65 -52.80 -58.66
C PRO A 11 1.19 -52.96 -58.23
N GLN A 12 0.58 -51.88 -57.74
CA GLN A 12 -0.86 -51.76 -57.57
C GLN A 12 -1.41 -50.87 -58.69
N GLY A 13 -1.78 -51.51 -59.82
CA GLY A 13 -2.12 -50.78 -61.04
C GLY A 13 -0.92 -50.01 -61.58
N LYS A 14 -1.03 -48.67 -61.70
CA LYS A 14 0.08 -47.80 -62.13
C LYS A 14 1.05 -47.42 -61.00
N TYR A 15 0.69 -47.68 -59.74
CA TYR A 15 1.47 -47.23 -58.58
C TYR A 15 2.48 -48.29 -58.14
N VAL A 16 3.69 -47.84 -57.83
CA VAL A 16 4.72 -48.66 -57.18
C VAL A 16 4.45 -48.66 -55.68
N VAL A 17 4.30 -49.84 -55.09
CA VAL A 17 4.03 -49.97 -53.65
C VAL A 17 5.33 -49.79 -52.87
N LEU A 18 5.33 -48.85 -51.93
CA LEU A 18 6.39 -48.61 -50.97
C LEU A 18 5.86 -48.90 -49.57
N ASP A 19 6.40 -49.93 -48.92
CA ASP A 19 6.05 -50.31 -47.56
C ASP A 19 6.94 -49.56 -46.56
N THR A 20 6.34 -48.85 -45.61
CA THR A 20 7.00 -48.06 -44.55
C THR A 20 7.46 -48.93 -43.38
N THR A 21 7.04 -50.20 -43.31
CA THR A 21 7.31 -51.12 -42.20
C THR A 21 8.45 -52.09 -42.47
N VAL A 22 8.94 -52.17 -43.72
CA VAL A 22 10.11 -52.98 -44.04
C VAL A 22 11.38 -52.33 -43.47
N GLY A 23 12.15 -53.11 -42.70
CA GLY A 23 13.34 -52.62 -42.02
C GLY A 23 14.45 -52.14 -42.96
N SER A 24 15.38 -51.35 -42.42
CA SER A 24 16.48 -50.66 -43.13
C SER A 24 17.48 -51.55 -43.87
N THR A 25 17.33 -52.87 -43.83
CA THR A 25 18.19 -53.85 -44.52
C THR A 25 17.60 -54.35 -45.84
N ARG A 26 16.34 -53.98 -46.14
CA ARG A 26 15.67 -54.33 -47.41
C ARG A 26 15.58 -53.11 -48.30
N SER A 27 15.80 -53.31 -49.60
CA SER A 27 15.64 -52.29 -50.64
C SER A 27 14.58 -52.75 -51.62
N VAL A 28 13.74 -51.82 -52.07
CA VAL A 28 12.70 -52.05 -53.06
C VAL A 28 13.16 -51.53 -54.42
N ILE A 29 13.12 -52.36 -55.45
CA ILE A 29 13.42 -51.89 -56.81
C ILE A 29 12.23 -51.07 -57.30
N VAL A 30 12.49 -49.81 -57.70
CA VAL A 30 11.47 -48.88 -58.23
C VAL A 30 11.82 -48.54 -59.68
N PRO A 31 11.43 -49.39 -60.66
CA PRO A 31 11.82 -49.19 -62.06
C PRO A 31 11.30 -47.89 -62.65
N GLN A 32 10.18 -47.36 -62.13
CA GLN A 32 9.60 -46.11 -62.61
C GLN A 32 10.51 -44.89 -62.39
N LEU A 33 11.40 -44.94 -61.38
CA LEU A 33 12.42 -43.91 -61.16
C LEU A 33 13.57 -44.00 -62.17
N SER A 34 13.78 -45.17 -62.78
CA SER A 34 14.83 -45.36 -63.78
C SER A 34 14.48 -44.60 -65.06
N GLY A 35 15.44 -43.86 -65.59
CA GLY A 35 15.30 -42.98 -66.76
C GLY A 35 16.62 -42.88 -67.51
N HIS A 36 16.63 -42.20 -68.65
CA HIS A 36 17.86 -41.99 -69.41
C HIS A 36 18.58 -40.74 -68.93
N GLN A 37 19.90 -40.72 -69.12
CA GLN A 37 20.69 -39.55 -68.86
C GLN A 37 20.15 -38.33 -69.65
N GLY A 38 19.88 -37.23 -68.96
CA GLY A 38 19.27 -36.02 -69.52
C GLY A 38 17.74 -35.91 -69.39
N ASP A 39 17.06 -36.92 -68.85
CA ASP A 39 15.63 -36.84 -68.53
C ASP A 39 15.36 -35.74 -67.48
N SER A 40 14.16 -35.16 -67.50
CA SER A 40 13.73 -34.13 -66.55
C SER A 40 12.23 -34.18 -66.31
N GLY A 41 11.80 -33.97 -65.05
CA GLY A 41 10.39 -33.82 -64.72
C GLY A 41 9.58 -35.12 -64.81
N ARG A 42 10.24 -36.28 -64.66
CA ARG A 42 9.58 -37.58 -64.75
C ARG A 42 8.69 -37.79 -63.52
N ILE A 43 7.39 -38.02 -63.76
CA ILE A 43 6.42 -38.27 -62.69
C ILE A 43 6.41 -39.76 -62.38
N VAL A 44 6.58 -40.10 -61.10
CA VAL A 44 6.46 -41.45 -60.58
C VAL A 44 5.25 -41.55 -59.67
N TYR A 45 4.47 -42.62 -59.84
CA TYR A 45 3.26 -42.88 -59.07
C TYR A 45 3.59 -43.86 -57.95
N LEU A 46 3.43 -43.43 -56.70
CA LEU A 46 3.78 -44.22 -55.51
C LEU A 46 2.54 -44.50 -54.66
N ALA A 47 2.42 -45.73 -54.17
CA ALA A 47 1.43 -46.14 -53.19
C ALA A 47 2.14 -46.46 -51.88
N ILE A 48 1.98 -45.59 -50.88
CA ILE A 48 2.61 -45.72 -49.56
C ILE A 48 1.72 -46.58 -48.67
N LYS A 49 2.30 -47.62 -48.07
CA LYS A 49 1.57 -48.57 -47.21
C LYS A 49 2.32 -48.84 -45.91
N ASP A 50 1.58 -49.11 -44.84
CA ASP A 50 2.09 -49.75 -43.64
C ASP A 50 1.77 -51.25 -43.72
N GLY A 51 2.70 -52.07 -44.21
CA GLY A 51 2.43 -53.46 -44.56
C GLY A 51 1.38 -53.56 -45.68
N ASP A 52 0.25 -54.21 -45.42
CA ASP A 52 -0.84 -54.36 -46.39
C ASP A 52 -1.84 -53.19 -46.41
N THR A 53 -1.79 -52.30 -45.41
CA THR A 53 -2.74 -51.19 -45.25
C THR A 53 -2.22 -49.88 -45.86
N PRO A 54 -3.05 -49.10 -46.58
CA PRO A 54 -2.65 -47.77 -47.07
C PRO A 54 -2.22 -46.82 -45.93
N HIS A 55 -1.11 -46.12 -46.12
CA HIS A 55 -0.63 -45.09 -45.19
C HIS A 55 -1.30 -43.75 -45.47
N ASN A 56 -1.80 -43.05 -44.44
CA ASN A 56 -2.40 -41.72 -44.63
C ASN A 56 -1.33 -40.63 -44.80
N MET A 57 -1.40 -39.89 -45.90
CA MET A 57 -0.44 -38.84 -46.26
C MET A 57 -0.78 -37.43 -45.71
N ASP A 58 -1.85 -37.27 -44.92
CA ASP A 58 -2.26 -35.97 -44.38
C ASP A 58 -1.15 -35.34 -43.53
N GLY A 59 -0.74 -34.12 -43.90
CA GLY A 59 0.32 -33.40 -43.18
C GLY A 59 1.71 -34.03 -43.31
N GLN A 60 1.92 -34.87 -44.32
CA GLN A 60 3.20 -35.53 -44.58
C GLN A 60 3.71 -35.24 -46.00
N LYS A 61 5.03 -35.27 -46.19
CA LYS A 61 5.70 -35.13 -47.49
C LYS A 61 6.69 -36.27 -47.71
N LEU A 62 6.93 -36.61 -48.97
CA LEU A 62 8.01 -37.52 -49.36
C LEU A 62 9.25 -36.72 -49.76
N VAL A 63 10.40 -37.15 -49.26
CA VAL A 63 11.71 -36.62 -49.63
C VAL A 63 12.57 -37.75 -50.17
N LEU A 64 12.93 -37.68 -51.45
CA LEU A 64 13.88 -38.58 -52.08
C LEU A 64 15.29 -38.12 -51.73
N LYS A 65 16.08 -39.00 -51.13
CA LYS A 65 17.51 -38.80 -50.89
C LYS A 65 18.28 -39.90 -51.57
N ALA A 66 19.26 -39.51 -52.38
CA ALA A 66 20.00 -40.46 -53.18
C ALA A 66 21.43 -39.99 -53.41
N LYS A 67 22.32 -40.94 -53.69
CA LYS A 67 23.71 -40.73 -54.07
C LYS A 67 23.93 -41.44 -55.39
N ASP A 68 24.20 -40.69 -56.45
CA ASP A 68 24.31 -41.24 -57.79
C ASP A 68 25.55 -42.15 -57.97
N ALA A 69 25.71 -42.71 -59.16
CA ALA A 69 26.82 -43.61 -59.49
C ALA A 69 28.21 -42.95 -59.32
N SER A 70 28.31 -41.63 -59.47
CA SER A 70 29.55 -40.86 -59.25
C SER A 70 29.79 -40.51 -57.77
N GLY A 71 28.84 -40.84 -56.90
CA GLY A 71 28.92 -40.56 -55.48
C GLY A 71 28.39 -39.17 -55.10
N THR A 72 27.67 -38.49 -55.99
CA THR A 72 27.15 -37.14 -55.73
C THR A 72 25.78 -37.20 -55.04
N PRO A 73 25.59 -36.54 -53.88
CA PRO A 73 24.32 -36.53 -53.18
C PRO A 73 23.27 -35.65 -53.86
N LYS A 74 22.03 -36.12 -53.84
CA LYS A 74 20.83 -35.50 -54.41
C LYS A 74 19.68 -35.61 -53.40
N VAL A 75 18.99 -34.51 -53.14
CA VAL A 75 17.83 -34.42 -52.23
C VAL A 75 16.69 -33.69 -52.94
N SER A 76 15.50 -34.28 -52.89
CA SER A 76 14.31 -33.71 -53.52
C SER A 76 13.05 -33.98 -52.71
N ASP A 77 12.27 -32.93 -52.44
CA ASP A 77 10.95 -33.01 -51.78
C ASP A 77 9.76 -32.68 -52.72
N THR A 78 9.91 -32.95 -54.02
CA THR A 78 8.96 -32.64 -55.10
C THR A 78 7.77 -33.62 -55.18
N MET A 79 7.11 -33.87 -54.05
CA MET A 79 5.79 -34.50 -54.06
C MET A 79 4.79 -33.52 -54.68
N THR A 80 4.47 -33.72 -55.96
CA THR A 80 3.73 -32.75 -56.77
C THR A 80 2.22 -32.87 -56.65
N ALA A 81 1.70 -34.03 -56.24
CA ALA A 81 0.28 -34.21 -55.97
C ALA A 81 0.04 -35.38 -55.02
N ILE A 82 -1.05 -35.29 -54.25
CA ILE A 82 -1.62 -36.40 -53.49
C ILE A 82 -2.91 -36.80 -54.20
N ASP A 83 -2.89 -37.94 -54.89
CA ASP A 83 -4.04 -38.47 -55.61
C ASP A 83 -5.12 -38.96 -54.64
N SER A 84 -4.70 -39.53 -53.50
CA SER A 84 -5.59 -39.91 -52.41
C SER A 84 -4.80 -39.96 -51.10
N SER A 85 -5.12 -39.06 -50.17
CA SER A 85 -4.40 -38.99 -48.89
C SER A 85 -4.66 -40.22 -48.02
N ALA A 86 -5.94 -40.56 -47.81
CA ALA A 86 -6.34 -41.78 -47.08
C ALA A 86 -5.94 -43.09 -47.80
N GLY A 87 -5.78 -43.04 -49.13
CA GLY A 87 -5.34 -44.19 -49.93
C GLY A 87 -3.82 -44.33 -50.09
N GLY A 88 -3.02 -43.41 -49.53
CA GLY A 88 -1.57 -43.40 -49.64
C GLY A 88 -1.04 -43.20 -51.07
N LEU A 89 -1.84 -42.62 -51.98
CA LEU A 89 -1.50 -42.49 -53.39
C LEU A 89 -0.94 -41.11 -53.70
N VAL A 90 0.29 -41.07 -54.21
CA VAL A 90 1.00 -39.80 -54.47
C VAL A 90 1.75 -39.81 -55.79
N GLN A 91 2.00 -38.61 -56.29
CA GLN A 91 2.83 -38.35 -57.45
C GLN A 91 4.10 -37.64 -57.02
N PHE A 92 5.25 -38.16 -57.43
CA PHE A 92 6.56 -37.58 -57.16
C PHE A 92 7.24 -37.22 -58.47
N THR A 93 7.61 -35.96 -58.65
CA THR A 93 8.27 -35.49 -59.88
C THR A 93 9.77 -35.47 -59.70
N VAL A 94 10.49 -36.35 -60.40
CA VAL A 94 11.94 -36.46 -60.29
C VAL A 94 12.62 -35.30 -61.04
N PRO A 95 13.45 -34.48 -60.36
CA PRO A 95 14.16 -33.38 -61.00
C PRO A 95 15.23 -33.86 -62.00
N ALA A 96 15.55 -33.01 -62.99
CA ALA A 96 16.57 -33.28 -64.02
C ALA A 96 17.93 -33.71 -63.43
N GLN A 97 18.27 -33.16 -62.27
CA GLN A 97 19.54 -33.37 -61.59
C GLN A 97 19.75 -34.84 -61.16
N PHE A 98 18.68 -35.63 -61.06
CA PHE A 98 18.76 -37.07 -60.77
C PHE A 98 19.05 -37.93 -62.01
N TYR A 99 19.08 -37.33 -63.20
CA TYR A 99 19.38 -38.03 -64.45
C TYR A 99 20.69 -37.53 -65.08
N GLN A 100 21.61 -36.99 -64.27
CA GLN A 100 22.87 -36.43 -64.76
C GLN A 100 24.00 -37.45 -64.88
N ALA A 101 24.07 -38.44 -63.98
CA ALA A 101 25.09 -39.49 -63.99
C ALA A 101 24.44 -40.83 -64.34
N ASP A 102 24.92 -41.47 -65.41
CA ASP A 102 24.50 -42.82 -65.77
C ASP A 102 25.06 -43.86 -64.79
N GLY A 103 24.34 -44.97 -64.63
CA GLY A 103 24.64 -46.06 -63.71
C GLY A 103 23.65 -46.20 -62.54
N PRO A 104 23.80 -47.27 -61.75
CA PRO A 104 22.95 -47.50 -60.58
C PRO A 104 23.27 -46.51 -59.47
N TYR A 105 22.23 -46.04 -58.79
CA TYR A 105 22.40 -45.23 -57.59
C TYR A 105 23.04 -46.05 -56.47
N SER A 106 24.10 -45.52 -55.85
CA SER A 106 24.88 -46.21 -54.82
C SER A 106 24.11 -46.36 -53.51
N THR A 107 23.30 -45.36 -53.17
CA THR A 107 22.32 -45.39 -52.07
C THR A 107 21.13 -44.53 -52.46
N ALA A 108 19.90 -45.02 -52.30
CA ALA A 108 18.71 -44.22 -52.48
C ALA A 108 17.61 -44.65 -51.50
N TYR A 109 16.85 -43.69 -51.00
CA TYR A 109 15.74 -43.94 -50.10
C TYR A 109 14.75 -42.77 -50.13
N PHE A 110 13.49 -43.08 -49.85
CA PHE A 110 12.50 -42.07 -49.52
C PHE A 110 12.44 -41.90 -48.01
N GLU A 111 12.36 -40.66 -47.55
CA GLU A 111 11.93 -40.32 -46.20
C GLU A 111 10.51 -39.78 -46.25
N LEU A 112 9.65 -40.34 -45.42
CA LEU A 112 8.37 -39.75 -45.11
C LEU A 112 8.56 -38.80 -43.93
N ARG A 113 8.17 -37.53 -44.10
CA ARG A 113 8.37 -36.48 -43.09
C ARG A 113 7.09 -35.74 -42.77
N SER A 114 6.98 -35.28 -41.53
CA SER A 114 5.93 -34.34 -41.12
C SER A 114 6.14 -32.99 -41.81
N THR A 115 5.13 -32.42 -42.46
CA THR A 115 5.23 -31.08 -43.06
C THR A 115 5.32 -29.96 -42.02
N THR A 116 4.92 -30.22 -40.77
CA THR A 116 4.89 -29.22 -39.69
C THR A 116 6.17 -29.19 -38.87
N THR A 117 6.74 -30.36 -38.58
CA THR A 117 7.93 -30.48 -37.70
C THR A 117 9.19 -30.91 -38.44
N ASP A 118 9.07 -31.28 -39.72
CA ASP A 118 10.11 -31.88 -40.56
C ASP A 118 10.79 -33.12 -39.94
N THR A 119 10.12 -33.77 -39.00
CA THR A 119 10.60 -35.01 -38.38
C THR A 119 10.44 -36.20 -39.33
N VAL A 120 11.44 -37.07 -39.38
CA VAL A 120 11.39 -38.33 -40.15
C VAL A 120 10.44 -39.30 -39.47
N ILE A 121 9.41 -39.69 -40.19
CA ILE A 121 8.37 -40.64 -39.76
C ILE A 121 8.79 -42.06 -40.18
N SER A 122 9.26 -42.23 -41.41
CA SER A 122 9.78 -43.50 -41.91
C SER A 122 10.82 -43.30 -43.01
N THR A 123 11.67 -44.31 -43.21
CA THR A 123 12.70 -44.35 -44.27
C THR A 123 12.58 -45.66 -45.03
N ILE A 124 12.43 -45.55 -46.35
CA ILE A 124 12.20 -46.68 -47.26
C ILE A 124 13.36 -46.70 -48.25
N ASN A 125 14.24 -47.70 -48.14
CA ASN A 125 15.33 -47.86 -49.10
C ASN A 125 14.82 -48.34 -50.45
N ILE A 126 15.36 -47.74 -51.51
CA ILE A 126 14.99 -48.05 -52.88
C ILE A 126 16.23 -48.24 -53.75
N SER A 127 16.06 -48.93 -54.88
CA SER A 127 17.08 -49.04 -55.91
C SER A 127 16.50 -48.72 -57.28
N PHE A 128 17.27 -47.95 -58.06
CA PHE A 128 16.99 -47.58 -59.45
C PHE A 128 18.30 -47.21 -60.15
N GLU A 129 18.28 -47.17 -61.48
CA GLU A 129 19.44 -46.80 -62.29
C GLU A 129 19.11 -45.74 -63.33
N VAL A 130 20.11 -44.95 -63.69
CA VAL A 130 20.04 -44.06 -64.85
C VAL A 130 20.72 -44.77 -66.01
N LEU A 131 20.02 -44.92 -67.11
CA LEU A 131 20.54 -45.56 -68.31
C LEU A 131 21.33 -44.55 -69.13
N GLU A 132 22.48 -44.97 -69.66
CA GLU A 132 23.28 -44.15 -70.57
C GLU A 132 22.44 -43.73 -71.79
N SER A 133 22.50 -42.44 -72.14
CA SER A 133 21.78 -41.91 -73.29
C SER A 133 22.63 -42.03 -74.55
N ALA A 134 22.04 -42.48 -75.66
CA ALA A 134 22.76 -42.66 -76.93
C ALA A 134 23.14 -41.35 -77.64
N THR A 135 22.60 -40.20 -77.22
CA THR A 135 22.68 -38.93 -77.96
C THR A 135 23.05 -37.71 -77.11
N ILE A 136 23.10 -37.82 -75.78
CA ILE A 136 23.35 -36.69 -74.88
C ILE A 136 24.48 -37.05 -73.94
N MET A 137 25.65 -36.41 -74.09
CA MET A 137 26.62 -36.31 -73.01
C MET A 137 26.20 -35.14 -72.12
N THR A 138 25.89 -35.37 -70.84
CA THR A 138 25.72 -34.25 -69.90
C THR A 138 27.04 -33.50 -69.79
N THR A 139 27.06 -32.24 -70.21
CA THR A 139 28.28 -31.44 -70.43
C THR A 139 28.94 -30.93 -69.13
N GLY A 140 28.82 -31.64 -68.01
CA GLY A 140 29.35 -31.24 -66.72
C GLY A 140 29.43 -32.39 -65.71
N GLN A 141 30.24 -32.21 -64.65
CA GLN A 141 30.25 -33.11 -63.49
C GLN A 141 28.84 -33.14 -62.86
N SER A 142 28.39 -34.31 -62.38
CA SER A 142 27.11 -34.41 -61.67
C SER A 142 27.12 -33.47 -60.45
N GLU A 143 26.11 -32.62 -60.34
CA GLU A 143 26.09 -31.54 -59.33
C GLU A 143 25.37 -31.97 -58.04
N VAL A 144 25.83 -31.47 -56.89
CA VAL A 144 25.05 -31.64 -55.64
C VAL A 144 23.72 -30.90 -55.80
N TYR A 145 22.60 -31.57 -55.49
CA TYR A 145 21.27 -30.97 -55.59
C TYR A 145 20.53 -31.08 -54.26
N ASN A 146 20.00 -29.96 -53.75
CA ASN A 146 19.13 -29.91 -52.58
C ASN A 146 18.08 -28.81 -52.75
N ASN A 147 16.86 -29.20 -53.12
CA ASN A 147 15.76 -28.26 -53.33
C ASN A 147 15.13 -27.73 -52.02
N GLU A 148 15.30 -28.44 -50.89
CA GLU A 148 14.78 -28.03 -49.58
C GLU A 148 15.45 -26.73 -49.12
N MET A 149 16.73 -26.56 -49.44
CA MET A 149 17.49 -25.34 -49.11
C MET A 149 17.02 -24.12 -49.92
N SER A 150 16.67 -24.31 -51.21
CA SER A 150 16.15 -23.23 -52.06
C SER A 150 14.77 -22.74 -51.60
N ASN A 151 13.87 -23.66 -51.25
CA ASN A 151 12.54 -23.31 -50.71
C ASN A 151 12.65 -22.59 -49.35
N THR A 152 13.63 -22.97 -48.53
CA THR A 152 13.91 -22.31 -47.25
C THR A 152 14.41 -20.86 -47.45
N MET A 153 15.27 -20.62 -48.44
CA MET A 153 15.75 -19.26 -48.77
C MET A 153 14.64 -18.33 -49.26
N GLU A 154 13.68 -18.84 -50.05
CA GLU A 154 12.50 -18.05 -50.46
C GLU A 154 11.61 -17.69 -49.27
N SER A 155 11.40 -18.63 -48.34
CA SER A 155 10.66 -18.35 -47.09
C SER A 155 11.37 -17.33 -46.20
N VAL A 156 12.71 -17.33 -46.16
CA VAL A 156 13.50 -16.32 -45.43
C VAL A 156 13.38 -14.95 -46.09
N ASN A 157 13.42 -14.86 -47.42
CA ASN A 157 13.22 -13.60 -48.14
C ASN A 157 11.82 -13.00 -47.90
N ALA A 158 10.78 -13.83 -47.86
CA ALA A 158 9.43 -13.40 -47.48
C ALA A 158 9.37 -12.89 -46.03
N SER A 159 10.08 -13.55 -45.10
CA SER A 159 10.17 -13.12 -43.69
C SER A 159 10.90 -11.78 -43.52
N ILE A 160 11.97 -11.53 -44.28
CA ILE A 160 12.71 -10.26 -44.27
C ILE A 160 11.83 -9.11 -44.76
N ASN A 161 11.06 -9.32 -45.83
CA ASN A 161 10.14 -8.31 -46.35
C ASN A 161 9.01 -7.97 -45.36
N ASN A 162 8.46 -8.96 -44.66
CA ASN A 162 7.48 -8.74 -43.60
C ASN A 162 8.07 -8.00 -42.38
N GLN A 163 9.34 -8.27 -42.02
CA GLN A 163 10.03 -7.54 -40.95
C GLN A 163 10.34 -6.08 -41.34
N LEU A 164 10.68 -5.81 -42.60
CA LEU A 164 10.84 -4.45 -43.11
C LEU A 164 9.51 -3.67 -43.10
N GLN A 165 8.39 -4.32 -43.43
CA GLN A 165 7.06 -3.71 -43.29
C GLN A 165 6.73 -3.41 -41.82
N THR A 166 7.04 -4.34 -40.91
CA THR A 166 6.86 -4.15 -39.46
C THR A 166 7.73 -3.02 -38.90
N LEU A 167 8.97 -2.87 -39.40
CA LEU A 167 9.85 -1.74 -39.06
C LEU A 167 9.29 -0.42 -39.59
N GLN A 168 8.69 -0.40 -40.79
CA GLN A 168 8.01 0.77 -41.35
C GLN A 168 6.81 1.20 -40.49
N ASP A 169 6.05 0.25 -39.96
CA ASP A 169 4.94 0.51 -39.03
C ASP A 169 5.44 0.96 -37.64
N GLN A 170 6.59 0.45 -37.18
CA GLN A 170 7.25 0.92 -35.96
C GLN A 170 7.81 2.34 -36.07
N VAL A 171 8.31 2.77 -37.23
CA VAL A 171 8.78 4.15 -37.46
C VAL A 171 7.63 5.17 -37.42
N SER A 172 6.44 4.81 -37.93
CA SER A 172 5.22 5.61 -37.80
C SER A 172 4.78 5.77 -36.33
N ASN A 173 4.90 4.71 -35.52
CA ASN A 173 4.63 4.77 -34.08
C ASN A 173 5.72 5.55 -33.31
N ALA A 174 6.98 5.51 -33.73
CA ALA A 174 8.05 6.29 -33.14
C ALA A 174 7.87 7.80 -33.36
N ALA A 175 7.36 8.24 -34.51
CA ALA A 175 7.03 9.64 -34.75
C ALA A 175 5.87 10.13 -33.85
N ALA A 176 4.86 9.29 -33.62
CA ALA A 176 3.78 9.57 -32.68
C ALA A 176 4.29 9.59 -31.22
N LEU A 177 5.16 8.66 -30.84
CA LEU A 177 5.81 8.61 -29.52
C LEU A 177 6.75 9.80 -29.30
N VAL A 178 7.50 10.25 -30.31
CA VAL A 178 8.34 11.45 -30.22
C VAL A 178 7.47 12.69 -30.10
N LYS A 179 6.33 12.76 -30.80
CA LYS A 179 5.39 13.89 -30.68
C LYS A 179 4.67 13.89 -29.33
N THR A 180 4.30 12.73 -28.80
CA THR A 180 3.76 12.56 -27.45
C THR A 180 4.81 12.83 -26.38
N ALA A 181 6.06 12.38 -26.55
CA ALA A 181 7.17 12.66 -25.65
C ALA A 181 7.54 14.14 -25.68
N GLN A 182 7.53 14.79 -26.84
CA GLN A 182 7.71 16.23 -26.97
C GLN A 182 6.54 16.99 -26.34
N ALA A 183 5.28 16.55 -26.54
CA ALA A 183 4.12 17.15 -25.88
C ALA A 183 4.14 16.95 -24.36
N SER A 184 4.57 15.79 -23.87
CA SER A 184 4.78 15.52 -22.44
C SER A 184 5.95 16.32 -21.88
N LEU A 185 7.04 16.49 -22.63
CA LEU A 185 8.17 17.33 -22.24
C LEU A 185 7.78 18.81 -22.23
N ASP A 186 7.02 19.27 -23.21
CA ASP A 186 6.47 20.63 -23.28
C ASP A 186 5.45 20.86 -22.16
N ALA A 187 4.62 19.86 -21.82
CA ALA A 187 3.70 19.92 -20.69
C ALA A 187 4.43 19.95 -19.34
N VAL A 188 5.47 19.13 -19.15
CA VAL A 188 6.32 19.14 -17.95
C VAL A 188 7.10 20.44 -17.85
N SER A 189 7.63 20.96 -18.97
CA SER A 189 8.35 22.23 -19.04
C SER A 189 7.41 23.43 -18.81
N ALA A 190 6.17 23.36 -19.30
CA ALA A 190 5.13 24.35 -19.03
C ALA A 190 4.67 24.30 -17.55
N ALA A 191 4.49 23.12 -16.96
CA ALA A 191 4.18 22.96 -15.54
C ALA A 191 5.34 23.46 -14.65
N ALA A 192 6.59 23.19 -15.04
CA ALA A 192 7.77 23.74 -14.38
C ALA A 192 7.85 25.27 -14.48
N LYS A 193 7.51 25.85 -15.64
CA LYS A 193 7.44 27.31 -15.84
C LYS A 193 6.22 27.96 -15.17
N ALA A 194 5.17 27.20 -14.88
CA ALA A 194 3.96 27.66 -14.22
C ALA A 194 4.02 27.56 -12.69
N ASN A 195 5.20 27.41 -12.07
CA ASN A 195 5.38 27.23 -10.62
C ASN A 195 4.60 26.02 -10.04
N SER A 196 4.34 24.96 -10.83
CA SER A 196 3.58 23.80 -10.36
C SER A 196 4.39 22.82 -9.49
N PHE A 197 5.62 23.15 -9.12
CA PHE A 197 6.43 22.37 -8.18
C PHE A 197 6.86 23.24 -7.01
N ALA A 198 6.68 22.73 -5.79
CA ALA A 198 7.20 23.36 -4.59
C ALA A 198 8.74 23.31 -4.63
N THR A 199 9.38 24.46 -4.57
CA THR A 199 10.84 24.57 -4.48
C THR A 199 11.28 24.31 -3.04
N LEU A 200 12.41 23.59 -2.87
CA LEU A 200 13.03 23.37 -1.55
C LEU A 200 13.63 24.66 -0.98
N THR A 201 14.01 25.59 -1.85
CA THR A 201 14.67 26.85 -1.49
C THR A 201 13.87 28.01 -2.09
N GLY A 202 13.04 28.65 -1.27
CA GLY A 202 12.24 29.82 -1.66
C GLY A 202 10.80 29.77 -1.15
N ASP A 203 10.07 30.86 -1.35
CA ASP A 203 8.66 30.97 -1.00
C ASP A 203 7.79 30.26 -2.03
N ASN A 204 6.99 29.29 -1.57
CA ASN A 204 5.99 28.62 -2.40
C ASN A 204 4.62 29.26 -2.18
N LYS A 205 4.01 29.80 -3.24
CA LYS A 205 2.68 30.44 -3.17
C LYS A 205 1.61 29.56 -3.79
N PHE A 206 0.82 28.89 -2.96
CA PHE A 206 -0.33 28.09 -3.39
C PHE A 206 -1.62 28.93 -3.28
N THR A 207 -2.31 29.16 -4.40
CA THR A 207 -3.47 30.09 -4.47
C THR A 207 -4.84 29.40 -4.56
N GLY A 208 -4.88 28.07 -4.65
CA GLY A 208 -6.11 27.28 -4.69
C GLY A 208 -6.35 26.46 -3.42
N ASN A 209 -7.29 25.53 -3.48
CA ASN A 209 -7.50 24.54 -2.43
C ASN A 209 -6.38 23.49 -2.53
N ASN A 210 -5.59 23.34 -1.47
CA ASN A 210 -4.49 22.38 -1.43
C ASN A 210 -4.80 21.30 -0.40
N ASP A 211 -4.68 20.04 -0.81
CA ASP A 211 -4.76 18.88 0.06
C ASP A 211 -3.34 18.34 0.30
N LEU A 212 -2.95 18.23 1.57
CA LEU A 212 -1.63 17.73 1.98
C LEU A 212 -1.82 16.35 2.62
N GLY A 213 -1.69 15.30 1.81
CA GLY A 213 -1.81 13.93 2.28
C GLY A 213 -0.68 13.53 3.23
N GLY A 214 -1.03 13.00 4.41
CA GLY A 214 -0.07 12.53 5.42
C GLY A 214 0.25 13.54 6.52
N ASN A 215 1.29 13.25 7.31
CA ASN A 215 1.72 14.14 8.40
C ASN A 215 2.45 15.36 7.83
N THR A 216 1.89 16.55 8.05
CA THR A 216 2.50 17.83 7.66
C THR A 216 2.93 18.60 8.91
N THR A 217 4.16 19.12 8.90
CA THR A 217 4.66 20.06 9.92
C THR A 217 4.63 21.47 9.35
N ILE A 218 3.98 22.40 10.06
CA ILE A 218 3.96 23.83 9.72
C ILE A 218 4.61 24.57 10.88
N GLU A 219 5.80 25.14 10.65
CA GLU A 219 6.55 25.85 11.69
C GLU A 219 5.90 27.18 12.07
N ASN A 220 5.37 27.91 11.09
CA ASN A 220 4.72 29.20 11.28
C ASN A 220 3.45 29.29 10.43
N LEU A 221 2.29 29.14 11.08
CA LEU A 221 0.98 29.30 10.45
C LEU A 221 0.38 30.66 10.82
N SER A 222 0.28 31.56 9.83
CA SER A 222 -0.36 32.87 9.97
C SER A 222 -1.64 32.91 9.14
N SER A 223 -2.78 33.17 9.77
CA SER A 223 -4.08 33.26 9.11
C SER A 223 -5.01 34.19 9.88
N PRO A 224 -5.65 35.18 9.23
CA PRO A 224 -6.64 36.05 9.87
C PRO A 224 -7.76 35.28 10.56
N THR A 225 -8.14 34.10 10.03
CA THR A 225 -9.15 33.22 10.63
C THR A 225 -8.64 32.57 11.92
N ILE A 226 -7.39 32.13 11.95
CA ILE A 226 -6.77 31.57 13.16
C ILE A 226 -6.59 32.66 14.22
N ASP A 227 -6.21 33.87 13.81
CA ASP A 227 -6.11 35.01 14.73
C ASP A 227 -7.48 35.40 15.29
N SER A 228 -8.53 35.39 14.46
CA SER A 228 -9.90 35.58 14.92
C SER A 228 -10.34 34.51 15.91
N LEU A 229 -9.98 33.23 15.68
CA LEU A 229 -10.26 32.14 16.61
C LEU A 229 -9.49 32.32 17.94
N LYS A 230 -8.20 32.68 17.90
CA LYS A 230 -7.40 32.98 19.11
C LYS A 230 -8.00 34.14 19.90
N ASN A 231 -8.43 35.20 19.22
CA ASN A 231 -9.08 36.34 19.85
C ASN A 231 -10.42 35.95 20.47
N THR A 232 -11.22 35.15 19.77
CA THR A 232 -12.50 34.65 20.29
C THR A 232 -12.30 33.78 21.52
N LEU A 233 -11.32 32.87 21.48
CA LEU A 233 -10.97 32.02 22.61
C LEU A 233 -10.48 32.85 23.80
N THR A 234 -9.59 33.81 23.55
CA THR A 234 -9.08 34.73 24.58
C THR A 234 -10.21 35.53 25.21
N ASN A 235 -11.13 36.07 24.39
CA ASN A 235 -12.29 36.81 24.86
C ASN A 235 -13.23 35.91 25.69
N ASN A 236 -13.47 34.67 25.25
CA ASN A 236 -14.28 33.71 26.00
C ASN A 236 -13.64 33.34 27.33
N ILE A 237 -12.32 33.11 27.36
CA ILE A 237 -11.56 32.84 28.59
C ILE A 237 -11.66 34.04 29.54
N ASN A 238 -11.47 35.25 29.03
CA ASN A 238 -11.58 36.47 29.83
C ASN A 238 -13.01 36.63 30.38
N ALA A 239 -14.04 36.43 29.56
CA ALA A 239 -15.44 36.51 29.99
C ALA A 239 -15.78 35.46 31.06
N VAL A 240 -15.27 34.23 30.94
CA VAL A 240 -15.43 33.20 31.97
C VAL A 240 -14.69 33.60 33.25
N SER A 241 -13.45 34.08 33.14
CA SER A 241 -12.65 34.54 34.27
C SER A 241 -13.34 35.69 35.01
N GLU A 242 -13.88 36.67 34.29
CA GLU A 242 -14.67 37.77 34.83
C GLU A 242 -15.95 37.28 35.48
N SER A 243 -16.66 36.34 34.85
CA SER A 243 -17.89 35.75 35.40
C SER A 243 -17.61 35.00 36.71
N VAL A 244 -16.58 34.15 36.74
CA VAL A 244 -16.15 33.45 37.96
C VAL A 244 -15.70 34.44 39.03
N SER A 245 -14.87 35.41 38.65
CA SER A 245 -14.40 36.44 39.58
C SER A 245 -15.56 37.25 40.14
N SER A 246 -16.55 37.61 39.33
CA SER A 246 -17.76 38.30 39.76
C SER A 246 -18.62 37.44 40.68
N GLN A 247 -18.76 36.14 40.39
CA GLN A 247 -19.53 35.21 41.22
C GLN A 247 -18.87 34.93 42.57
N LEU A 248 -17.54 34.97 42.66
CA LEU A 248 -16.78 34.77 43.89
C LEU A 248 -16.53 36.09 44.65
N SER A 249 -16.46 37.22 43.95
CA SER A 249 -16.36 38.55 44.55
C SER A 249 -17.54 38.76 45.50
N GLY A 250 -17.26 39.06 46.76
CA GLY A 250 -18.28 39.23 47.80
C GLY A 250 -18.67 37.96 48.57
N LYS A 251 -18.40 36.75 48.06
CA LYS A 251 -18.78 35.47 48.73
C LYS A 251 -17.66 34.86 49.57
N LEU A 252 -16.41 35.24 49.31
CA LEU A 252 -15.22 34.92 50.11
C LEU A 252 -14.45 36.22 50.37
N VAL A 253 -15.12 37.19 51.00
CA VAL A 253 -14.47 38.44 51.42
C VAL A 253 -14.18 38.34 52.91
N VAL A 254 -12.90 38.24 53.24
CA VAL A 254 -12.43 38.53 54.61
C VAL A 254 -12.52 40.03 54.77
N SER A 255 -13.65 40.51 55.31
CA SER A 255 -13.85 41.96 55.43
C SER A 255 -12.89 42.57 56.45
N GLU A 256 -12.39 41.82 57.44
CA GLU A 256 -11.39 42.30 58.41
C GLU A 256 -10.46 41.17 58.92
N ASN A 257 -9.15 41.34 58.72
CA ASN A 257 -8.10 40.55 59.37
C ASN A 257 -8.08 40.87 60.87
N TRP A 258 -8.33 39.85 61.71
CA TRP A 258 -8.23 39.86 63.18
C TRP A 258 -8.21 41.25 63.85
N THR A 259 -9.39 41.83 64.06
CA THR A 259 -9.54 43.11 64.76
C THR A 259 -9.43 42.94 66.27
N ARG A 260 -8.81 43.94 66.91
CA ARG A 260 -8.77 44.12 68.36
C ARG A 260 -9.69 45.25 68.83
N ASN A 261 -10.55 45.75 67.94
CA ASN A 261 -11.49 46.84 68.22
C ASN A 261 -12.73 46.31 68.96
N TYR A 262 -12.53 45.75 70.15
CA TYR A 262 -13.56 45.30 71.05
C TYR A 262 -13.21 45.74 72.47
N THR A 263 -14.20 45.81 73.35
CA THR A 263 -13.99 46.11 74.77
C THR A 263 -14.28 44.88 75.60
N LEU A 264 -13.43 44.58 76.58
CA LEU A 264 -13.70 43.54 77.59
C LEU A 264 -14.29 44.18 78.83
N GLY A 265 -15.24 43.48 79.45
CA GLY A 265 -15.88 43.89 80.69
C GLY A 265 -16.28 42.70 81.55
N GLY A 266 -16.98 42.98 82.65
CA GLY A 266 -17.32 41.98 83.66
C GLY A 266 -16.05 41.33 84.22
N ALA A 267 -16.00 40.01 84.23
CA ALA A 267 -14.84 39.25 84.70
C ALA A 267 -13.66 39.18 83.72
N PHE A 268 -13.78 39.72 82.50
CA PHE A 268 -12.74 39.63 81.47
C PHE A 268 -11.82 40.85 81.44
N SER A 269 -10.52 40.60 81.30
CA SER A 269 -9.52 41.61 80.98
C SER A 269 -8.51 41.08 79.96
N ALA A 270 -7.78 41.99 79.31
CA ALA A 270 -6.75 41.62 78.36
C ALA A 270 -5.49 41.13 79.10
N PRO A 271 -4.78 40.10 78.59
CA PRO A 271 -3.50 39.70 79.17
C PRO A 271 -2.43 40.78 78.97
N GLN A 272 -1.56 40.95 79.98
CA GLN A 272 -0.46 41.91 79.94
C GLN A 272 0.64 41.45 78.97
N GLY A 273 0.62 41.98 77.74
CA GLY A 273 1.59 41.65 76.68
C GLY A 273 1.45 40.21 76.13
N GLY A 274 1.85 40.00 74.87
CA GLY A 274 1.87 38.69 74.22
C GLY A 274 1.18 38.63 72.84
N ALA A 275 1.60 37.69 72.01
CA ALA A 275 1.17 37.56 70.61
C ALA A 275 -0.25 36.99 70.42
N ASN A 276 -0.81 36.33 71.45
CA ASN A 276 -2.05 35.55 71.36
C ASN A 276 -3.28 36.25 71.96
N GLN A 277 -3.23 37.56 72.22
CA GLN A 277 -4.39 38.31 72.71
C GLN A 277 -5.64 38.02 71.88
N PHE A 278 -6.81 37.94 72.52
CA PHE A 278 -8.09 37.70 71.85
C PHE A 278 -8.31 38.67 70.67
N ALA A 279 -8.81 38.17 69.55
CA ALA A 279 -9.12 38.98 68.38
C ALA A 279 -10.37 38.43 67.71
N LEU A 280 -11.05 39.29 66.96
CA LEU A 280 -12.28 38.97 66.25
C LEU A 280 -12.09 39.11 64.75
N SER A 281 -12.83 38.34 63.97
CA SER A 281 -12.98 38.53 62.53
C SER A 281 -14.45 38.33 62.18
N ARG A 282 -14.93 39.07 61.19
CA ARG A 282 -16.25 38.88 60.60
C ARG A 282 -16.08 38.46 59.14
N TYR A 283 -16.83 37.44 58.75
CA TYR A 283 -16.88 36.90 57.41
C TYR A 283 -18.32 37.00 56.92
N LYS A 284 -18.54 37.78 55.86
CA LYS A 284 -19.82 37.74 55.14
C LYS A 284 -19.84 36.51 54.26
N ILE A 285 -20.85 35.65 54.44
CA ILE A 285 -20.99 34.39 53.68
C ILE A 285 -21.93 34.60 52.50
N MET A 286 -23.07 35.26 52.76
CA MET A 286 -24.07 35.64 51.76
C MET A 286 -24.92 36.78 52.31
N ASP A 287 -25.78 37.36 51.47
CA ASP A 287 -26.71 38.39 51.94
C ASP A 287 -27.58 37.88 53.08
N GLY A 288 -27.54 38.61 54.20
CA GLY A 288 -28.28 38.25 55.41
C GLY A 288 -27.62 37.18 56.27
N LEU A 289 -26.38 36.76 55.98
CA LEU A 289 -25.61 35.85 56.84
C LEU A 289 -24.13 36.24 56.92
N SER A 290 -23.73 36.55 58.16
CA SER A 290 -22.36 36.80 58.60
C SER A 290 -21.95 35.79 59.68
N ILE A 291 -20.67 35.42 59.68
CA ILE A 291 -20.05 34.66 60.77
C ILE A 291 -19.04 35.57 61.45
N ILE A 292 -19.18 35.77 62.76
CA ILE A 292 -18.16 36.42 63.58
C ILE A 292 -17.39 35.31 64.30
N THR A 293 -16.08 35.27 64.16
CA THR A 293 -15.21 34.34 64.88
C THR A 293 -14.29 35.10 65.81
N GLY A 294 -14.10 34.61 67.02
CA GLY A 294 -13.15 35.15 67.98
C GLY A 294 -12.18 34.08 68.45
N ARG A 295 -10.90 34.44 68.59
CA ARG A 295 -9.90 33.54 69.17
C ARG A 295 -8.82 34.30 69.90
N GLY A 296 -8.39 33.76 71.03
CA GLY A 296 -7.15 34.13 71.70
C GLY A 296 -7.30 34.14 73.21
N ASP A 297 -6.30 34.71 73.86
CA ASP A 297 -6.12 34.64 75.29
C ASP A 297 -6.81 35.82 75.99
N LEU A 298 -7.49 35.52 77.09
CA LEU A 298 -8.17 36.44 78.01
C LEU A 298 -7.72 36.15 79.43
N VAL A 299 -7.79 37.14 80.31
CA VAL A 299 -7.62 36.96 81.75
C VAL A 299 -8.98 37.05 82.43
N VAL A 300 -9.23 36.11 83.36
CA VAL A 300 -10.48 36.03 84.12
C VAL A 300 -10.22 36.36 85.59
N ASN A 301 -11.00 37.30 86.11
CA ASN A 301 -10.99 37.75 87.49
C ASN A 301 -12.41 37.78 88.06
N SER A 302 -12.74 36.83 88.94
CA SER A 302 -13.97 36.83 89.71
C SER A 302 -13.86 36.00 91.00
N ASP A 303 -14.26 36.62 92.12
CA ASP A 303 -14.39 35.96 93.43
C ASP A 303 -15.74 35.25 93.62
N ASN A 304 -16.64 35.37 92.62
CA ASN A 304 -17.95 34.74 92.63
C ASN A 304 -17.90 33.34 92.01
N GLU A 305 -18.69 32.42 92.58
CA GLU A 305 -18.80 31.05 92.04
C GLU A 305 -19.48 31.02 90.67
N TYR A 306 -20.34 31.98 90.39
CA TYR A 306 -20.97 32.19 89.09
C TYR A 306 -20.70 33.62 88.65
N PHE A 307 -20.19 33.79 87.44
CA PHE A 307 -19.78 35.09 86.94
C PHE A 307 -19.94 35.16 85.43
N GLU A 308 -19.87 36.38 84.92
CA GLU A 308 -19.99 36.67 83.51
C GLU A 308 -18.84 37.57 83.07
N GLY A 309 -18.18 37.17 81.99
CA GLY A 309 -17.28 38.04 81.26
C GLY A 309 -18.02 38.60 80.05
N THR A 310 -17.83 39.89 79.75
CA THR A 310 -18.50 40.53 78.61
C THR A 310 -17.48 40.97 77.57
N ILE A 311 -17.89 40.88 76.30
CA ILE A 311 -17.16 41.38 75.15
C ILE A 311 -18.11 42.28 74.37
N THR A 312 -17.77 43.57 74.25
CA THR A 312 -18.46 44.50 73.35
C THR A 312 -17.80 44.38 71.98
N LEU A 313 -18.50 43.74 71.05
CA LEU A 313 -18.11 43.52 69.66
C LEU A 313 -18.10 44.84 68.87
N PRO A 314 -17.34 44.93 67.77
CA PRO A 314 -17.44 46.07 66.86
C PRO A 314 -18.80 46.13 66.13
N TRP A 315 -19.45 44.97 65.96
CA TRP A 315 -20.69 44.79 65.19
C TRP A 315 -21.90 44.51 66.09
N ILE A 316 -23.08 44.90 65.62
CA ILE A 316 -24.34 44.62 66.30
C ILE A 316 -24.70 43.14 66.13
N VAL A 317 -25.12 42.51 67.21
CA VAL A 317 -25.68 41.17 67.28
C VAL A 317 -27.08 41.25 67.90
N ASP A 318 -27.85 40.18 67.77
CA ASP A 318 -29.18 40.07 68.36
C ASP A 318 -29.31 38.80 69.20
N ASN A 319 -30.25 38.79 70.15
CA ASN A 319 -30.51 37.61 70.97
C ASN A 319 -31.12 36.44 70.17
N ALA A 320 -31.65 36.69 68.96
CA ALA A 320 -32.07 35.64 68.03
C ALA A 320 -30.91 35.06 67.19
N ASP A 321 -29.71 35.66 67.23
CA ASP A 321 -28.52 35.12 66.57
C ASP A 321 -27.98 33.91 67.36
N THR A 322 -27.15 33.08 66.72
CA THR A 322 -26.63 31.85 67.36
C THR A 322 -25.16 32.01 67.70
N ALA A 323 -24.80 31.85 68.97
CA ALA A 323 -23.41 31.90 69.44
C ALA A 323 -22.95 30.58 70.08
N PHE A 324 -21.70 30.21 69.80
CA PHE A 324 -20.98 29.11 70.41
C PHE A 324 -19.69 29.65 71.01
N ALA A 325 -19.44 29.34 72.28
CA ALA A 325 -18.22 29.72 72.96
C ALA A 325 -17.58 28.50 73.62
N GLN A 326 -16.27 28.42 73.53
CA GLN A 326 -15.47 27.41 74.22
C GLN A 326 -14.29 28.08 74.90
N MET A 327 -14.12 27.81 76.19
CA MET A 327 -12.94 28.24 76.93
C MET A 327 -12.04 27.07 77.29
N TYR A 328 -10.75 27.27 77.04
CA TYR A 328 -9.69 26.38 77.49
C TYR A 328 -8.95 27.05 78.64
N TRP A 329 -8.86 26.34 79.76
CA TRP A 329 -8.17 26.78 80.97
C TRP A 329 -6.76 26.19 81.00
N ASP A 330 -5.78 27.00 81.41
CA ASP A 330 -4.37 26.60 81.53
C ASP A 330 -4.08 25.66 82.72
N SER A 331 -4.98 25.60 83.71
CA SER A 331 -4.86 24.75 84.90
C SER A 331 -5.85 23.58 84.91
N LYS A 332 -5.40 22.43 85.43
CA LYS A 332 -6.24 21.23 85.62
C LYS A 332 -7.11 21.41 86.86
N GLY A 333 -8.42 21.66 86.67
CA GLY A 333 -9.40 21.69 87.76
C GLY A 333 -10.65 22.46 87.37
N ASP A 334 -11.79 21.78 87.45
CA ASP A 334 -13.16 22.27 87.25
C ASP A 334 -13.46 22.91 85.89
N TYR A 335 -13.83 22.05 84.92
CA TYR A 335 -14.40 22.48 83.64
C TYR A 335 -15.76 23.12 83.87
N SER A 336 -15.83 24.44 83.75
CA SER A 336 -17.09 25.19 83.77
C SER A 336 -17.80 25.08 82.43
N TYR A 337 -19.14 25.19 82.44
CA TYR A 337 -19.86 25.52 81.22
C TYR A 337 -19.42 26.91 80.73
N THR A 338 -19.39 27.10 79.41
CA THR A 338 -19.15 28.39 78.76
C THR A 338 -20.39 28.69 77.95
N LEU A 339 -21.32 29.45 78.53
CA LEU A 339 -22.61 29.72 77.91
C LEU A 339 -22.63 31.16 77.40
N PRO A 340 -22.57 31.37 76.07
CA PRO A 340 -22.71 32.69 75.50
C PRO A 340 -24.16 33.16 75.54
N HIS A 341 -24.38 34.44 75.81
CA HIS A 341 -25.66 35.11 75.62
C HIS A 341 -25.44 36.42 74.86
N LEU A 342 -26.31 36.68 73.90
CA LEU A 342 -26.25 37.86 73.06
C LEU A 342 -27.24 38.90 73.56
N GLY A 343 -26.83 40.17 73.55
CA GLY A 343 -27.73 41.29 73.82
C GLY A 343 -28.79 41.45 72.72
N VAL A 344 -29.89 42.12 73.06
CA VAL A 344 -30.97 42.45 72.10
C VAL A 344 -30.56 43.69 71.30
N TRP A 345 -30.37 43.55 70.00
CA TRP A 345 -29.86 44.61 69.10
C TRP A 345 -28.71 45.43 69.71
N ASP A 346 -27.74 44.74 70.31
CA ASP A 346 -26.62 45.35 71.01
C ASP A 346 -25.29 44.79 70.48
N LYS A 347 -24.19 45.40 70.88
CA LYS A 347 -22.84 44.94 70.58
C LYS A 347 -22.30 43.97 71.63
N THR A 348 -23.04 43.68 72.69
CA THR A 348 -22.53 42.91 73.82
C THR A 348 -22.85 41.43 73.67
N ILE A 349 -21.81 40.60 73.77
CA ILE A 349 -21.94 39.19 74.15
C ILE A 349 -21.41 39.05 75.57
N GLY A 350 -22.19 38.43 76.44
CA GLY A 350 -21.63 37.95 77.70
C GLY A 350 -21.49 36.44 77.66
N ILE A 351 -20.58 35.95 78.49
CA ILE A 351 -20.21 34.55 78.57
C ILE A 351 -20.29 34.18 80.04
N SER A 352 -21.33 33.43 80.40
CA SER A 352 -21.55 32.98 81.76
C SER A 352 -20.73 31.73 82.04
N MET A 353 -20.09 31.72 83.21
CA MET A 353 -19.15 30.69 83.64
C MET A 353 -19.34 30.37 85.13
N LYS A 354 -18.72 29.26 85.56
CA LYS A 354 -18.69 28.78 86.95
C LYS A 354 -17.26 28.61 87.43
N GLY A 355 -17.06 28.78 88.74
CA GLY A 355 -15.84 28.47 89.47
C GLY A 355 -15.00 29.71 89.67
N LYS A 356 -14.68 30.04 90.91
CA LYS A 356 -13.91 31.26 91.25
C LYS A 356 -12.55 31.26 90.55
N ARG A 357 -12.15 32.41 89.97
CA ARG A 357 -10.89 32.56 89.23
C ARG A 357 -10.23 33.87 89.63
N ASN A 358 -8.97 33.82 90.02
CA ASN A 358 -8.18 35.02 90.30
C ASN A 358 -7.00 35.10 89.34
N ASN A 359 -7.00 36.13 88.50
CA ASN A 359 -5.98 36.46 87.51
C ASN A 359 -5.57 35.27 86.63
N GLN A 360 -6.54 34.47 86.21
CA GLN A 360 -6.27 33.25 85.46
C GLN A 360 -6.33 33.50 83.95
N THR A 361 -5.30 33.07 83.23
CA THR A 361 -5.30 33.14 81.76
C THR A 361 -6.07 31.96 81.19
N CYS A 362 -6.88 32.24 80.18
CA CYS A 362 -7.68 31.26 79.47
C CYS A 362 -7.66 31.57 77.98
N ARG A 363 -7.98 30.59 77.15
CA ARG A 363 -8.13 30.77 75.71
C ARG A 363 -9.57 30.61 75.30
N LEU A 364 -10.15 31.67 74.76
CA LEU A 364 -11.51 31.68 74.24
C LEU A 364 -11.49 31.38 72.73
N SER A 365 -12.40 30.52 72.31
CA SER A 365 -12.84 30.38 70.91
C SER A 365 -14.32 30.71 70.85
N LEU A 366 -14.70 31.60 69.94
CA LEU A 366 -16.04 32.13 69.80
C LEU A 366 -16.46 32.03 68.33
N VAL A 367 -17.69 31.62 68.08
CA VAL A 367 -18.32 31.66 66.76
C VAL A 367 -19.74 32.17 66.93
N ILE A 368 -20.14 33.17 66.15
CA ILE A 368 -21.49 33.74 66.13
C ILE A 368 -21.98 33.73 64.68
N PHE A 369 -23.14 33.14 64.45
CA PHE A 369 -23.90 33.25 63.21
C PHE A 369 -24.91 34.38 63.39
N THR A 370 -24.76 35.45 62.63
CA THR A 370 -25.58 36.67 62.73
C THR A 370 -26.03 37.12 61.36
N MET A 371 -27.14 37.86 61.28
CA MET A 371 -27.55 38.47 60.02
C MET A 371 -26.70 39.69 59.68
N ASP A 372 -26.66 40.06 58.41
CA ASP A 372 -26.06 41.33 57.99
C ASP A 372 -26.93 42.48 58.53
N ARG A 373 -26.41 43.18 59.53
CA ARG A 373 -27.00 44.37 60.13
C ARG A 373 -25.98 45.50 60.21
#